data_AF-A0A804PUZ8-F1
#
_entry.id   AF-A0A804PUZ8-F1
#
_cell.length_a   1.000
_cell.length_b   1.000
_cell.length_c   1.000
_cell.angle_alpha   90.00
_cell.angle_beta   90.00
_cell.angle_gamma   90.00
#
_symmetry.space_group_name_H-M   'P 1'
#
loop_
_entity.id
_entity.type
_entity.pdbx_description
1 polymer ?
#
loop_
_entity_poly.entity_id
_entity_poly.type
_entity_poly.pdbx_seq_one_letter_code
_entity_poly.pdbx_strand_id
1 'polypeptide(L)'
;MLSPPSFAPSHIVPNLTLYSRRTVASAAAATAASPSPAGGHGRRPLRYAVLGAGFAGLSVAWHLLKHSPRDSRVSVDIYDENGVGGGASGVSGGLLHPYSPKVKLLWRGAEFWKESMDLLRSAEQANGTSVSNTTSQDDNLIWRRGIVRPPTTEKAAAILLENVQKCLESCSLQLLDSDAAQRLIPGLCTPFDFAVYMPLALNINPKKYLQIYFFLGSVQALFSACQNLADEASSLPSEQKEIKLYKQHVDNLHLLAGNYDSVIICLGAKACSLPELANKLPLRTCRGVIAEFQLPSTTVEEYDSQSASILSDAWLAFQGPRTVSIGSTWQWISENDSSTVSDEESLTAIEELLPKASGVYPRISKWDFVRARAGIRAMPPLTTNGSLPLLGCLDDLLGNKSNCTFWLVGGLGAR
;
A
#
# COMPACT_ATOMS: atom_id res chain seq x y z
N MET A 1 -31.56 23.79 -31.16
CA MET A 1 -32.10 22.46 -31.53
C MET A 1 -31.11 21.80 -32.48
N LEU A 2 -30.41 20.77 -32.02
CA LEU A 2 -29.81 19.67 -32.80
C LEU A 2 -29.05 18.80 -31.77
N SER A 3 -29.64 17.65 -31.46
CA SER A 3 -29.13 16.66 -30.50
C SER A 3 -28.00 15.81 -31.11
N PRO A 4 -27.05 15.31 -30.31
CA PRO A 4 -26.06 14.33 -30.77
C PRO A 4 -26.65 12.90 -30.81
N PRO A 5 -26.09 11.98 -31.63
CA PRO A 5 -26.70 10.70 -31.91
C PRO A 5 -26.46 9.66 -30.79
N SER A 6 -27.49 8.87 -30.53
CA SER A 6 -27.50 7.73 -29.61
C SER A 6 -26.78 6.51 -30.23
N PHE A 7 -25.74 6.00 -29.56
CA PHE A 7 -25.20 4.67 -29.84
C PHE A 7 -25.91 3.62 -28.98
N ALA A 8 -26.63 2.72 -29.65
CA ALA A 8 -27.17 1.51 -29.04
C ALA A 8 -26.09 0.40 -29.01
N PRO A 9 -26.00 -0.42 -27.94
CA PRO A 9 -25.13 -1.59 -27.93
C PRO A 9 -25.84 -2.81 -28.55
N SER A 10 -25.16 -3.46 -29.49
CA SER A 10 -25.56 -4.72 -30.09
C SER A 10 -25.41 -5.88 -29.11
N HIS A 11 -26.51 -6.57 -28.85
CA HIS A 11 -26.57 -7.81 -28.09
C HIS A 11 -26.06 -8.98 -28.94
N ILE A 12 -24.93 -9.59 -28.56
CA ILE A 12 -24.63 -10.98 -28.89
C ILE A 12 -24.05 -11.65 -27.63
N VAL A 13 -24.87 -12.49 -27.02
CA VAL A 13 -24.53 -13.35 -25.88
C VAL A 13 -24.40 -14.78 -26.42
N PRO A 14 -23.32 -15.52 -26.11
CA PRO A 14 -23.37 -16.98 -26.13
C PRO A 14 -23.71 -17.49 -24.73
N ASN A 15 -24.73 -18.35 -24.70
CA ASN A 15 -25.20 -19.12 -23.56
C ASN A 15 -24.06 -19.75 -22.73
N LEU A 16 -24.03 -19.45 -21.43
CA LEU A 16 -23.42 -20.33 -20.43
C LEU A 16 -24.54 -21.06 -19.71
N THR A 17 -24.63 -22.35 -20.01
CA THR A 17 -25.52 -23.33 -19.42
C THR A 17 -25.30 -23.44 -17.92
N LEU A 18 -26.42 -23.44 -17.18
CA LEU A 18 -26.47 -23.69 -15.74
C LEU A 18 -25.78 -25.02 -15.40
N TYR A 19 -24.73 -24.96 -14.59
CA TYR A 19 -24.32 -26.09 -13.77
C TYR A 19 -24.75 -25.88 -12.32
N SER A 20 -25.43 -26.91 -11.84
CA SER A 20 -26.18 -27.02 -10.60
C SER A 20 -25.38 -26.71 -9.35
N ARG A 21 -26.04 -26.06 -8.37
CA ARG A 21 -25.59 -25.91 -6.99
C ARG A 21 -25.22 -27.29 -6.41
N ARG A 22 -23.94 -27.50 -6.13
CA ARG A 22 -23.50 -28.43 -5.10
C ARG A 22 -22.82 -27.65 -3.98
N THR A 23 -23.51 -27.60 -2.85
CA THR A 23 -22.95 -27.43 -1.51
C THR A 23 -21.72 -28.31 -1.35
N VAL A 24 -20.55 -27.71 -1.13
CA VAL A 24 -19.38 -28.43 -0.63
C VAL A 24 -19.35 -28.21 0.88
N ALA A 25 -19.80 -29.25 1.59
CA ALA A 25 -19.62 -29.37 3.02
C ALA A 25 -18.13 -29.45 3.37
N SER A 26 -17.77 -28.85 4.50
CA SER A 26 -16.54 -29.08 5.24
C SER A 26 -16.18 -30.57 5.28
N ALA A 27 -15.01 -30.92 4.74
CA ALA A 27 -14.38 -32.20 4.96
C ALA A 27 -13.00 -31.95 5.58
N ALA A 28 -12.99 -31.83 6.90
CA ALA A 28 -11.82 -32.16 7.70
C ALA A 28 -11.59 -33.67 7.56
N ALA A 29 -10.69 -34.07 6.66
CA ALA A 29 -10.19 -35.43 6.59
C ALA A 29 -8.74 -35.43 7.08
N ALA A 30 -8.57 -35.81 8.34
CA ALA A 30 -7.30 -36.18 8.92
C ALA A 30 -6.74 -37.40 8.16
N THR A 31 -5.65 -37.21 7.42
CA THR A 31 -4.86 -38.32 6.90
C THR A 31 -3.94 -38.82 8.00
N ALA A 32 -4.29 -39.99 8.54
CA ALA A 32 -3.48 -40.73 9.50
C ALA A 32 -2.09 -41.03 8.89
N ALA A 33 -1.05 -40.59 9.58
CA ALA A 33 0.34 -40.86 9.24
C ALA A 33 0.72 -42.30 9.60
N SER A 34 1.32 -43.02 8.64
CA SER A 34 2.06 -44.25 8.92
C SER A 34 3.40 -43.91 9.58
N PRO A 35 3.86 -44.64 10.62
CA PRO A 35 5.12 -44.35 11.27
C PRO A 35 6.27 -44.97 10.46
N SER A 36 7.17 -44.12 9.99
CA SER A 36 8.48 -44.52 9.45
C SER A 36 9.59 -43.97 10.36
N PRO A 37 10.74 -44.67 10.46
CA PRO A 37 11.49 -44.79 11.68
C PRO A 37 12.36 -43.57 11.99
N ALA A 38 12.64 -43.42 13.28
CA ALA A 38 13.58 -42.46 13.86
C ALA A 38 14.95 -42.51 13.15
N GLY A 39 15.27 -41.43 12.45
CA GLY A 39 16.58 -41.18 11.84
C GLY A 39 16.75 -39.68 11.64
N GLY A 40 17.61 -39.07 12.46
CA GLY A 40 17.91 -37.63 12.41
C GLY A 40 18.58 -37.23 11.09
N HIS A 41 17.77 -36.80 10.13
CA HIS A 41 18.23 -36.03 8.98
C HIS A 41 17.51 -34.68 9.00
N GLY A 42 18.24 -33.64 9.37
CA GLY A 42 17.73 -32.28 9.45
C GLY A 42 17.11 -31.85 8.13
N ARG A 43 15.78 -31.78 8.11
CA ARG A 43 14.97 -31.37 6.95
C ARG A 43 15.51 -30.03 6.43
N ARG A 44 15.83 -29.96 5.12
CA ARG A 44 16.41 -28.74 4.52
C ARG A 44 15.52 -27.52 4.84
N PRO A 45 16.09 -26.32 5.05
CA PRO A 45 15.29 -25.13 5.30
C PRO A 45 14.29 -24.89 4.17
N LEU A 46 13.08 -24.45 4.50
CA LEU A 46 12.13 -23.91 3.53
C LEU A 46 12.69 -22.60 2.99
N ARG A 47 12.81 -22.49 1.68
CA ARG A 47 13.39 -21.32 1.02
C ARG A 47 12.34 -20.59 0.20
N TYR A 48 12.16 -19.32 0.51
CA TYR A 48 11.25 -18.41 -0.19
C TYR A 48 12.05 -17.31 -0.89
N ALA A 49 11.72 -17.05 -2.15
CA ALA A 49 12.14 -15.82 -2.83
C ALA A 49 10.97 -14.85 -2.87
N VAL A 50 11.18 -13.59 -2.49
CA VAL A 50 10.18 -12.52 -2.59
C VAL A 50 10.69 -11.47 -3.57
N LEU A 51 9.99 -11.26 -4.68
CA LEU A 51 10.41 -10.33 -5.73
C LEU A 51 9.71 -8.97 -5.53
N GLY A 52 10.46 -7.98 -5.07
CA GLY A 52 10.00 -6.62 -4.78
C GLY A 52 10.05 -6.33 -3.29
N ALA A 53 10.61 -5.17 -2.92
CA ALA A 53 10.81 -4.71 -1.56
C ALA A 53 9.94 -3.48 -1.22
N GLY A 54 8.74 -3.41 -1.80
CA GLY A 54 7.70 -2.43 -1.43
C GLY A 54 6.82 -2.92 -0.27
N PHE A 55 5.66 -2.27 -0.07
CA PHE A 55 4.70 -2.65 0.99
C PHE A 55 4.30 -4.13 0.92
N ALA A 56 3.99 -4.63 -0.27
CA ALA A 56 3.58 -6.02 -0.49
C ALA A 56 4.68 -7.01 -0.10
N GLY A 57 5.88 -6.86 -0.66
CA GLY A 57 6.95 -7.83 -0.47
C GLY A 57 7.49 -7.87 0.95
N LEU A 58 7.66 -6.70 1.61
CA LEU A 58 8.06 -6.68 3.01
C LEU A 58 6.99 -7.26 3.93
N SER A 59 5.70 -7.00 3.66
CA SER A 59 4.60 -7.62 4.41
C SER A 59 4.59 -9.14 4.24
N VAL A 60 4.75 -9.64 3.00
CA VAL A 60 4.86 -11.08 2.72
C VAL A 60 6.04 -11.70 3.48
N ALA A 61 7.23 -11.09 3.41
CA ALA A 61 8.40 -11.59 4.12
C ALA A 61 8.17 -11.66 5.64
N TRP A 62 7.59 -10.60 6.21
CA TRP A 62 7.25 -10.56 7.64
C TRP A 62 6.25 -11.67 8.02
N HIS A 63 5.19 -11.87 7.25
CA HIS A 63 4.19 -12.91 7.53
C HIS A 63 4.77 -14.32 7.34
N LEU A 64 5.63 -14.55 6.35
CA LEU A 64 6.34 -15.82 6.20
C LEU A 64 7.17 -16.11 7.44
N LEU A 65 7.95 -15.15 7.94
CA LEU A 65 8.77 -15.32 9.14
C LEU A 65 7.91 -15.53 10.41
N LYS A 66 6.87 -14.72 10.59
CA LYS A 66 6.01 -14.74 11.77
C LYS A 66 5.18 -16.03 11.89
N HIS A 67 4.60 -16.49 10.79
CA HIS A 67 3.66 -17.61 10.81
C HIS A 67 4.29 -18.97 10.51
N SER A 68 5.58 -19.00 10.18
CA SER A 68 6.31 -20.27 10.03
C SER A 68 6.36 -21.03 11.36
N PRO A 69 6.14 -22.36 11.36
CA PRO A 69 6.22 -23.19 12.55
C PRO A 69 7.54 -22.96 13.30
N ARG A 70 7.47 -22.98 14.63
CA ARG A 70 8.63 -22.81 15.51
C ARG A 70 9.78 -23.76 15.16
N ASP A 71 9.48 -25.04 15.00
CA ASP A 71 10.48 -26.07 14.66
C ASP A 71 10.92 -26.09 13.18
N SER A 72 10.54 -25.08 12.38
CA SER A 72 10.89 -25.01 10.96
C SER A 72 12.04 -24.05 10.71
N ARG A 73 12.99 -24.50 9.89
CA ARG A 73 14.04 -23.62 9.36
C ARG A 73 13.53 -22.91 8.12
N VAL A 74 13.58 -21.58 8.11
CA VAL A 74 13.02 -20.76 7.02
C VAL A 74 14.02 -19.71 6.57
N SER A 75 14.21 -19.59 5.25
CA SER A 75 15.04 -18.55 4.63
C SER A 75 14.18 -17.75 3.68
N VAL A 76 14.17 -16.42 3.83
CA VAL A 76 13.47 -15.49 2.95
C VAL A 76 14.49 -14.59 2.25
N ASP A 77 14.63 -14.77 0.95
CA ASP A 77 15.52 -13.97 0.11
C ASP A 77 14.68 -12.95 -0.67
N ILE A 78 14.82 -11.66 -0.36
CA ILE A 78 14.11 -10.56 -1.02
C ILE A 78 14.98 -10.01 -2.16
N TYR A 79 14.43 -9.92 -3.37
CA TYR A 79 15.09 -9.36 -4.53
C TYR A 79 14.40 -8.07 -4.98
N ASP A 80 15.13 -6.96 -5.06
CA ASP A 80 14.63 -5.71 -5.62
C ASP A 80 15.76 -4.91 -6.29
N GLU A 81 15.58 -4.51 -7.54
CA GLU A 81 16.61 -3.79 -8.30
C GLU A 81 16.90 -2.39 -7.75
N ASN A 82 15.90 -1.72 -7.19
CA ASN A 82 15.99 -0.35 -6.69
C ASN A 82 16.24 -0.33 -5.18
N GLY A 83 16.01 -1.45 -4.50
CA GLY A 83 16.09 -1.61 -3.06
C GLY A 83 14.76 -1.24 -2.39
N VAL A 84 14.77 -1.27 -1.06
CA VAL A 84 13.55 -1.12 -0.26
C VAL A 84 12.82 0.19 -0.54
N GLY A 85 11.53 0.09 -0.89
CA GLY A 85 10.68 1.24 -1.17
C GLY A 85 11.03 1.98 -2.47
N GLY A 86 11.89 1.44 -3.34
CA GLY A 86 12.31 2.11 -4.57
C GLY A 86 11.23 2.30 -5.64
N GLY A 87 10.08 1.62 -5.50
CA GLY A 87 8.92 1.74 -6.40
C GLY A 87 7.81 2.66 -5.87
N ALA A 88 6.58 2.42 -6.33
CA ALA A 88 5.42 3.24 -5.96
C ALA A 88 5.14 3.32 -4.45
N SER A 89 5.54 2.30 -3.67
CA SER A 89 5.38 2.32 -2.22
C SER A 89 6.11 3.49 -1.55
N GLY A 90 7.36 3.78 -1.94
CA GLY A 90 8.14 4.90 -1.37
C GLY A 90 7.73 6.29 -1.89
N VAL A 91 6.87 6.34 -2.90
CA VAL A 91 6.32 7.59 -3.48
C VAL A 91 4.91 7.88 -2.95
N SER A 92 4.25 6.92 -2.31
CA SER A 92 2.88 7.09 -1.81
C SER A 92 2.73 8.27 -0.83
N GLY A 93 1.50 8.75 -0.65
CA GLY A 93 1.19 9.79 0.34
C GLY A 93 1.08 9.28 1.77
N GLY A 94 1.07 7.96 2.00
CA GLY A 94 1.02 7.37 3.34
C GLY A 94 -0.31 7.45 4.09
N LEU A 95 -1.37 7.94 3.44
CA LEU A 95 -2.71 8.01 4.01
C LEU A 95 -3.32 6.62 4.15
N LEU A 96 -3.44 6.12 5.38
CA LEU A 96 -3.92 4.77 5.68
C LEU A 96 -5.28 4.82 6.39
N HIS A 97 -6.27 4.18 5.77
CA HIS A 97 -7.63 4.01 6.30
C HIS A 97 -8.35 2.87 5.56
N PRO A 98 -9.38 2.22 6.13
CA PRO A 98 -10.04 1.06 5.53
C PRO A 98 -11.18 1.41 4.56
N TYR A 99 -11.23 2.65 4.09
CA TYR A 99 -12.37 3.19 3.35
C TYR A 99 -12.02 3.50 1.90
N SER A 100 -13.01 3.42 1.02
CA SER A 100 -12.92 3.95 -0.35
C SER A 100 -12.99 5.49 -0.35
N PRO A 101 -12.72 6.17 -1.49
CA PRO A 101 -12.95 7.61 -1.64
C PRO A 101 -14.41 8.03 -1.44
N LYS A 102 -15.33 7.07 -1.40
CA LYS A 102 -16.74 7.30 -1.09
C LYS A 102 -17.05 7.10 0.40
N VAL A 103 -16.03 6.95 1.26
CA VAL A 103 -16.11 6.54 2.68
C VAL A 103 -16.90 5.24 2.93
N LYS A 104 -17.12 4.45 1.89
CA LYS A 104 -17.61 3.07 2.02
C LYS A 104 -16.47 2.15 2.44
N LEU A 105 -16.71 1.30 3.43
CA LEU A 105 -15.76 0.27 3.86
C LEU A 105 -15.30 -0.57 2.67
N LEU A 106 -13.98 -0.77 2.55
CA LEU A 106 -13.40 -1.61 1.51
C LEU A 106 -13.80 -3.08 1.72
N TRP A 107 -13.76 -3.86 0.64
CA TRP A 107 -13.94 -5.31 0.74
C TRP A 107 -12.89 -5.89 1.70
N ARG A 108 -13.36 -6.64 2.71
CA ARG A 108 -12.54 -7.14 3.85
C ARG A 108 -11.75 -6.04 4.58
N GLY A 109 -12.21 -4.79 4.50
CA GLY A 109 -11.52 -3.63 5.06
C GLY A 109 -11.29 -3.72 6.58
N ALA A 110 -12.19 -4.38 7.32
CA ALA A 110 -12.02 -4.61 8.75
C ALA A 110 -10.82 -5.51 9.08
N GLU A 111 -10.68 -6.58 8.31
CA GLU A 111 -9.60 -7.56 8.50
C GLU A 111 -8.27 -6.97 8.07
N PHE A 112 -8.23 -6.29 6.91
CA PHE A 112 -7.04 -5.59 6.45
C PHE A 112 -6.63 -4.46 7.38
N TRP A 113 -7.58 -3.71 7.96
CA TRP A 113 -7.29 -2.70 8.98
C TRP A 113 -6.59 -3.30 10.18
N LYS A 114 -7.15 -4.39 10.74
CA LYS A 114 -6.56 -5.08 11.88
C LYS A 114 -5.13 -5.54 11.59
N GLU A 115 -4.93 -6.26 10.49
CA GLU A 115 -3.59 -6.75 10.11
C GLU A 115 -2.60 -5.60 9.83
N SER A 116 -3.06 -4.50 9.21
CA SER A 116 -2.22 -3.31 9.00
C SER A 116 -1.77 -2.70 10.33
N MET A 117 -2.66 -2.61 11.32
CA MET A 117 -2.32 -2.10 12.65
C MET A 117 -1.32 -3.01 13.37
N ASP A 118 -1.46 -4.33 13.24
CA ASP A 118 -0.53 -5.29 13.83
C ASP A 118 0.88 -5.17 13.22
N LEU A 119 0.94 -5.00 11.90
CA LEU A 119 2.20 -4.79 11.18
C LEU A 119 2.86 -3.47 11.56
N LEU A 120 2.08 -2.38 11.66
CA LEU A 120 2.57 -1.07 12.10
C LEU A 120 3.13 -1.10 13.50
N ARG A 121 2.45 -1.75 14.45
CA ARG A 121 2.95 -1.91 15.82
C ARG A 121 4.29 -2.64 15.85
N SER A 122 4.43 -3.68 15.03
CA SER A 122 5.68 -4.44 14.92
C SER A 122 6.80 -3.59 14.34
N ALA A 123 6.48 -2.76 13.34
CA ALA A 123 7.42 -1.83 12.73
C ALA A 123 7.86 -0.74 13.73
N GLU A 124 6.94 -0.18 14.52
CA GLU A 124 7.25 0.82 15.57
C GLU A 124 8.12 0.25 16.69
N GLN A 125 7.86 -0.99 17.11
CA GLN A 125 8.68 -1.69 18.11
C GLN A 125 10.11 -1.90 17.61
N ALA A 126 10.25 -2.38 16.36
CA ALA A 126 11.56 -2.53 15.73
C ALA A 126 12.27 -1.19 15.52
N ASN A 127 11.50 -0.09 15.39
CA ASN A 127 12.05 1.25 15.25
C ASN A 127 12.69 1.81 16.53
N GLY A 128 12.56 1.12 17.67
CA GLY A 128 13.18 1.50 18.94
C GLY A 128 12.56 2.78 19.51
N THR A 129 11.44 2.66 20.24
CA THR A 129 10.93 3.75 21.07
C THR A 129 11.81 3.92 22.33
N SER A 130 13.00 4.51 22.16
CA SER A 130 13.47 5.44 23.19
C SER A 130 12.64 6.70 23.00
N VAL A 131 11.58 6.84 23.80
CA VAL A 131 10.90 8.11 24.02
C VAL A 131 11.90 9.02 24.75
N SER A 132 12.89 9.57 24.02
CA SER A 132 13.59 10.76 24.47
C SER A 132 12.76 11.94 23.98
N ASN A 133 12.37 12.80 24.92
CA ASN A 133 11.48 13.97 24.72
C ASN A 133 12.13 15.10 23.88
N THR A 134 13.02 14.77 22.95
CA THR A 134 13.80 15.75 22.17
C THR A 134 13.91 15.42 20.69
N THR A 135 13.16 14.45 20.14
CA THR A 135 13.18 14.19 18.70
C THR A 135 12.40 15.26 17.93
N SER A 136 13.03 15.77 16.87
CA SER A 136 12.45 16.73 15.95
C SER A 136 11.15 16.15 15.36
N GLN A 137 10.11 16.97 15.13
CA GLN A 137 8.85 16.47 14.55
C GLN A 137 9.04 15.81 13.17
N ASP A 138 10.15 16.11 12.50
CA ASP A 138 10.59 15.49 11.25
C ASP A 138 10.92 14.00 11.41
N ASP A 139 11.14 13.49 12.63
CA ASP A 139 11.52 12.10 12.91
C ASP A 139 10.38 11.09 12.94
N ASN A 140 9.13 11.57 12.90
CA ASN A 140 7.96 10.71 13.06
C ASN A 140 7.77 9.68 11.94
N LEU A 141 7.55 8.43 12.34
CA LEU A 141 7.16 7.34 11.45
C LEU A 141 5.68 7.41 11.08
N ILE A 142 4.83 7.74 12.06
CA ILE A 142 3.37 7.74 11.95
C ILE A 142 2.81 8.98 12.64
N TRP A 143 1.89 9.66 11.95
CA TRP A 143 1.05 10.71 12.51
C TRP A 143 -0.36 10.18 12.77
N ARG A 144 -0.72 10.14 14.06
CA ARG A 144 -2.02 9.67 14.58
C ARG A 144 -2.99 10.85 14.79
N ARG A 145 -3.25 11.59 13.73
CA ARG A 145 -4.03 12.84 13.76
C ARG A 145 -5.38 12.71 13.04
N GLY A 146 -5.65 11.54 12.47
CA GLY A 146 -6.83 11.29 11.64
C GLY A 146 -6.72 11.86 10.23
N ILE A 147 -7.79 11.67 9.47
CA ILE A 147 -7.95 12.17 8.09
C ILE A 147 -9.32 12.85 7.96
N VAL A 148 -9.36 14.04 7.37
CA VAL A 148 -10.60 14.78 7.08
C VAL A 148 -10.88 14.76 5.59
N ARG A 149 -12.14 14.48 5.22
CA ARG A 149 -12.63 14.45 3.85
C ARG A 149 -13.80 15.40 3.67
N PRO A 150 -13.55 16.64 3.22
CA PRO A 150 -14.62 17.51 2.75
C PRO A 150 -15.14 17.02 1.38
N PRO A 151 -16.46 17.04 1.13
CA PRO A 151 -16.99 16.86 -0.21
C PRO A 151 -16.71 18.09 -1.10
N THR A 152 -16.41 17.85 -2.37
CA THR A 152 -16.15 18.91 -3.37
C THR A 152 -17.25 19.02 -4.43
N THR A 153 -18.24 18.13 -4.40
CA THR A 153 -19.42 18.15 -5.29
C THR A 153 -20.67 17.69 -4.54
N GLU A 154 -21.86 18.12 -5.00
CA GLU A 154 -23.15 17.70 -4.43
C GLU A 154 -23.30 16.17 -4.43
N LYS A 155 -22.90 15.53 -5.53
CA LYS A 155 -22.92 14.07 -5.66
C LYS A 155 -22.01 13.40 -4.64
N ALA A 156 -20.81 13.94 -4.43
CA ALA A 156 -19.92 13.42 -3.40
C ALA A 156 -20.56 13.60 -2.02
N ALA A 157 -21.08 14.78 -1.71
CA ALA A 157 -21.73 15.09 -0.43
C ALA A 157 -22.84 14.07 -0.08
N ALA A 158 -23.77 13.83 -1.00
CA ALA A 158 -24.85 12.85 -0.81
C ALA A 158 -24.31 11.44 -0.52
N ILE A 159 -23.28 11.01 -1.26
CA ILE A 159 -22.64 9.71 -1.08
C ILE A 159 -21.91 9.62 0.27
N LEU A 160 -21.22 10.67 0.71
CA LEU A 160 -20.52 10.66 1.99
C LEU A 160 -21.52 10.54 3.16
N LEU A 161 -22.62 11.30 3.12
CA LEU A 161 -23.67 11.25 4.13
C LEU A 161 -24.34 9.87 4.23
N GLU A 162 -24.57 9.21 3.10
CA GLU A 162 -25.13 7.85 3.11
C GLU A 162 -24.16 6.83 3.74
N ASN A 163 -22.86 6.96 3.48
CA ASN A 163 -21.87 5.98 3.89
C ASN A 163 -21.32 6.19 5.30
N VAL A 164 -21.36 7.41 5.85
CA VAL A 164 -20.84 7.71 7.21
C VAL A 164 -21.49 6.85 8.29
N GLN A 165 -22.75 6.48 8.08
CA GLN A 165 -23.53 5.62 8.98
C GLN A 165 -23.05 4.16 9.00
N LYS A 166 -22.34 3.72 7.95
CA LYS A 166 -21.89 2.33 7.74
C LYS A 166 -20.38 2.22 8.00
N CYS A 167 -19.93 2.71 9.15
CA CYS A 167 -18.53 2.73 9.52
C CYS A 167 -18.09 1.47 10.29
N LEU A 168 -16.77 1.25 10.30
CA LEU A 168 -16.10 0.24 11.11
C LEU A 168 -15.82 0.81 12.50
N GLU A 169 -16.18 0.09 13.56
CA GLU A 169 -15.96 0.54 14.94
C GLU A 169 -14.48 0.82 15.26
N SER A 170 -13.58 -0.07 14.82
CA SER A 170 -12.14 0.08 14.99
C SER A 170 -11.49 1.17 14.13
N CYS A 171 -12.27 1.85 13.29
CA CYS A 171 -11.87 3.05 12.55
C CYS A 171 -13.09 3.93 12.29
N SER A 172 -13.74 4.43 13.34
CA SER A 172 -15.03 5.15 13.23
C SER A 172 -14.98 6.35 12.28
N LEU A 173 -16.17 6.74 11.78
CA LEU A 173 -16.37 7.95 11.00
C LEU A 173 -17.21 8.95 11.80
N GLN A 174 -16.83 10.22 11.74
CA GLN A 174 -17.56 11.32 12.36
C GLN A 174 -17.97 12.33 11.30
N LEU A 175 -19.19 12.83 11.40
CA LEU A 175 -19.65 13.96 10.60
C LEU A 175 -19.35 15.25 11.36
N LEU A 176 -18.53 16.12 10.78
CA LEU A 176 -18.21 17.43 11.35
C LEU A 176 -18.94 18.51 10.55
N ASP A 177 -19.54 19.47 11.24
CA ASP A 177 -19.93 20.74 10.62
C ASP A 177 -18.68 21.59 10.27
N SER A 178 -18.90 22.67 9.52
CA SER A 178 -17.84 23.61 9.12
C SER A 178 -17.00 24.11 10.30
N ASP A 179 -17.63 24.47 11.41
CA ASP A 179 -16.95 25.05 12.57
C ASP A 179 -16.06 24.02 13.27
N ALA A 180 -16.56 22.80 13.48
CA ALA A 180 -15.79 21.69 14.02
C ALA A 180 -14.63 21.30 13.08
N ALA A 181 -14.86 21.28 11.77
CA ALA A 181 -13.83 20.97 10.80
C ALA A 181 -12.73 22.05 10.77
N GLN A 182 -13.08 23.33 10.88
CA GLN A 182 -12.11 24.44 10.97
C GLN A 182 -11.35 24.47 12.29
N ARG A 183 -11.96 24.05 13.41
CA ARG A 183 -11.23 23.87 14.67
C ARG A 183 -10.20 22.76 14.58
N LEU A 184 -10.50 21.70 13.85
CA LEU A 184 -9.58 20.58 13.63
C LEU A 184 -8.46 20.93 12.63
N ILE A 185 -8.78 21.70 11.60
CA ILE A 185 -7.83 22.17 10.58
C ILE A 185 -8.12 23.65 10.29
N PRO A 186 -7.38 24.59 10.93
CA PRO A 186 -7.58 26.02 10.71
C PRO A 186 -7.42 26.43 9.25
N GLY A 187 -8.46 27.05 8.68
CA GLY A 187 -8.48 27.46 7.29
C GLY A 187 -8.90 26.38 6.29
N LEU A 188 -9.42 25.24 6.77
CA LEU A 188 -10.12 24.27 5.92
C LEU A 188 -11.41 24.87 5.36
N CYS A 189 -11.65 24.66 4.08
CA CYS A 189 -12.90 24.97 3.41
C CYS A 189 -13.78 23.72 3.29
N THR A 190 -15.04 23.86 3.63
CA THR A 190 -16.09 22.83 3.55
C THR A 190 -17.18 23.31 2.59
N PRO A 191 -17.06 23.07 1.27
CA PRO A 191 -17.97 23.63 0.27
C PRO A 191 -19.46 23.26 0.43
N PHE A 192 -19.76 22.20 1.19
CA PHE A 192 -21.12 21.74 1.48
C PHE A 192 -21.40 21.71 3.00
N ASP A 193 -20.77 22.60 3.75
CA ASP A 193 -20.97 22.83 5.18
C ASP A 193 -20.65 21.66 6.14
N PHE A 194 -20.02 20.61 5.64
CA PHE A 194 -19.54 19.50 6.47
C PHE A 194 -18.26 18.86 5.93
N ALA A 195 -17.64 18.04 6.77
CA ALA A 195 -16.61 17.09 6.37
C ALA A 195 -16.78 15.76 7.10
N VAL A 196 -16.30 14.67 6.50
CA VAL A 196 -16.19 13.38 7.19
C VAL A 196 -14.82 13.26 7.81
N TYR A 197 -14.75 13.06 9.12
CA TYR A 197 -13.52 12.86 9.86
C TYR A 197 -13.32 11.38 10.22
N MET A 198 -12.10 10.90 10.00
CA MET A 198 -11.63 9.55 10.34
C MET A 198 -10.58 9.68 11.45
N PRO A 199 -10.98 9.76 12.73
CA PRO A 199 -10.06 10.04 13.84
C PRO A 199 -8.92 9.03 13.98
N LEU A 200 -9.21 7.75 13.68
CA LEU A 200 -8.23 6.66 13.81
C LEU A 200 -7.44 6.40 12.53
N ALA A 201 -7.71 7.14 11.44
CA ALA A 201 -6.90 7.05 10.23
C ALA A 201 -5.51 7.64 10.47
N LEU A 202 -4.53 7.16 9.69
CA LEU A 202 -3.12 7.47 9.91
C LEU A 202 -2.52 8.13 8.69
N ASN A 203 -1.51 8.97 8.91
CA ASN A 203 -0.54 9.31 7.89
C ASN A 203 0.79 8.66 8.27
N ILE A 204 1.32 7.81 7.41
CA ILE A 204 2.58 7.09 7.61
C ILE A 204 3.62 7.73 6.71
N ASN A 205 4.84 7.95 7.20
CA ASN A 205 5.95 8.29 6.32
C ASN A 205 6.38 7.02 5.55
N PRO A 206 6.07 6.88 4.23
CA PRO A 206 6.28 5.60 3.54
C PRO A 206 7.76 5.28 3.40
N LYS A 207 8.59 6.32 3.24
CA LYS A 207 10.03 6.16 3.25
C LYS A 207 10.48 5.65 4.61
N LYS A 208 10.14 6.27 5.74
CA LYS A 208 10.63 5.75 7.04
C LYS A 208 10.07 4.37 7.41
N TYR A 209 8.85 4.09 6.97
CA TYR A 209 8.22 2.79 7.20
C TYR A 209 8.90 1.65 6.45
N LEU A 210 9.33 1.92 5.21
CA LEU A 210 10.00 0.94 4.36
C LEU A 210 11.54 1.01 4.52
N GLN A 211 12.10 2.21 4.38
CA GLN A 211 13.45 2.52 3.93
C GLN A 211 14.55 2.46 5.00
N ILE A 212 15.72 2.16 4.45
CA ILE A 212 17.07 2.05 4.95
C ILE A 212 17.85 3.34 4.60
N TYR A 213 18.52 3.99 5.56
CA TYR A 213 19.68 4.86 5.25
C TYR A 213 20.95 4.25 5.83
N PHE A 214 21.80 3.77 4.92
CA PHE A 214 23.10 3.17 5.23
C PHE A 214 24.17 4.27 5.32
N PHE A 215 24.12 5.08 6.35
CA PHE A 215 25.30 5.76 6.91
C PHE A 215 24.94 6.28 8.31
N LEU A 216 25.64 5.79 9.33
CA LEU A 216 25.58 6.26 10.73
C LEU A 216 24.23 6.11 11.48
N GLY A 217 23.58 4.94 11.38
CA GLY A 217 22.64 4.49 12.42
C GLY A 217 21.19 4.99 12.33
N SER A 218 20.51 4.73 11.21
CA SER A 218 19.06 4.98 11.07
C SER A 218 18.26 3.69 10.90
N VAL A 219 17.21 3.57 11.71
CA VAL A 219 16.42 2.37 11.99
C VAL A 219 15.39 2.08 10.88
N GLN A 220 15.17 0.79 10.57
CA GLN A 220 14.34 0.33 9.44
C GLN A 220 13.05 -0.28 10.00
N ALA A 221 11.93 0.43 10.04
CA ALA A 221 10.80 -0.04 10.84
C ALA A 221 10.30 -1.44 10.43
N LEU A 222 9.88 -1.65 9.17
CA LEU A 222 9.33 -2.95 8.77
C LEU A 222 10.40 -4.00 8.43
N PHE A 223 11.49 -3.64 7.75
CA PHE A 223 12.56 -4.61 7.47
C PHE A 223 13.29 -5.03 8.75
N SER A 224 13.58 -4.12 9.69
CA SER A 224 14.13 -4.52 10.99
C SER A 224 13.14 -5.34 11.79
N ALA A 225 11.82 -5.13 11.66
CA ALA A 225 10.85 -6.04 12.27
C ALA A 225 10.98 -7.47 11.72
N CYS A 226 11.25 -7.64 10.42
CA CYS A 226 11.57 -8.95 9.85
C CYS A 226 12.90 -9.51 10.41
N GLN A 227 13.95 -8.69 10.48
CA GLN A 227 15.25 -9.10 11.00
C GLN A 227 15.16 -9.51 12.48
N ASN A 228 14.49 -8.72 13.31
CA ASN A 228 14.28 -9.03 14.73
C ASN A 228 13.53 -10.36 14.90
N LEU A 229 12.50 -10.63 14.10
CA LEU A 229 11.81 -11.94 14.11
C LEU A 229 12.73 -13.10 13.72
N ALA A 230 13.65 -12.87 12.78
CA ALA A 230 14.62 -13.87 12.36
C ALA A 230 15.70 -14.13 13.42
N ASP A 231 16.19 -13.06 14.05
CA ASP A 231 17.22 -13.08 15.09
C ASP A 231 16.68 -13.70 16.39
N GLU A 232 15.45 -13.35 16.80
CA GLU A 232 14.77 -13.93 17.97
C GLU A 232 14.60 -15.45 17.80
N ALA A 233 14.16 -15.92 16.63
CA ALA A 233 14.02 -17.34 16.36
C ALA A 233 15.39 -18.05 16.39
N SER A 234 16.42 -17.44 15.80
CA SER A 234 17.77 -18.02 15.73
C SER A 234 18.51 -18.12 17.07
N SER A 235 17.93 -17.59 18.15
CA SER A 235 18.42 -17.79 19.53
C SER A 235 18.16 -19.21 20.07
N LEU A 236 17.30 -19.99 19.42
CA LEU A 236 16.97 -21.37 19.78
C LEU A 236 17.63 -22.35 18.80
N PRO A 237 18.35 -23.41 19.25
CA PRO A 237 19.08 -24.32 18.36
C PRO A 237 18.22 -25.07 17.33
N SER A 238 16.91 -25.20 17.57
CA SER A 238 15.95 -25.89 16.71
C SER A 238 15.21 -24.97 15.74
N GLU A 239 15.27 -23.65 15.94
CA GLU A 239 14.61 -22.67 15.09
C GLU A 239 15.70 -21.84 14.38
N GLN A 240 15.70 -21.84 13.05
CA GLN A 240 16.64 -21.01 12.29
C GLN A 240 15.86 -20.26 11.23
N LYS A 241 15.76 -18.93 11.40
CA LYS A 241 15.10 -18.07 10.45
C LYS A 241 16.11 -17.08 9.90
N GLU A 242 16.15 -16.92 8.59
CA GLU A 242 17.04 -16.00 7.91
C GLU A 242 16.23 -15.11 6.96
N ILE A 243 16.65 -13.85 6.87
CA ILE A 243 16.17 -12.91 5.86
C ILE A 243 17.38 -12.24 5.21
N LYS A 244 17.36 -12.13 3.88
CA LYS A 244 18.41 -11.44 3.12
C LYS A 244 17.77 -10.53 2.08
N LEU A 245 18.40 -9.37 1.85
CA LEU A 245 18.02 -8.43 0.81
C LEU A 245 19.10 -8.40 -0.27
N TYR A 246 18.69 -8.67 -1.51
CA TYR A 246 19.52 -8.61 -2.69
C TYR A 246 19.06 -7.43 -3.54
N LYS A 247 19.93 -6.41 -3.66
CA LYS A 247 19.70 -5.30 -4.59
C LYS A 247 20.02 -5.75 -6.02
N GLN A 248 19.14 -6.57 -6.59
CA GLN A 248 19.38 -7.28 -7.83
C GLN A 248 18.08 -7.35 -8.66
N HIS A 249 18.23 -7.17 -9.97
CA HIS A 249 17.18 -7.38 -10.95
C HIS A 249 16.99 -8.88 -11.23
N VAL A 250 15.73 -9.32 -11.30
CA VAL A 250 15.35 -10.67 -11.73
C VAL A 250 14.55 -10.54 -13.02
N ASP A 251 15.14 -11.01 -14.12
CA ASP A 251 14.57 -10.95 -15.46
C ASP A 251 13.80 -12.22 -15.86
N ASN A 252 13.98 -13.32 -15.13
CA ASN A 252 13.41 -14.62 -15.45
C ASN A 252 13.12 -15.44 -14.18
N LEU A 253 11.88 -15.91 -14.05
CA LEU A 253 11.40 -16.68 -12.89
C LEU A 253 12.01 -18.09 -12.82
N HIS A 254 12.35 -18.68 -13.96
CA HIS A 254 12.92 -20.03 -14.01
C HIS A 254 14.32 -20.10 -13.42
N LEU A 255 15.07 -19.00 -13.37
CA LEU A 255 16.36 -18.91 -12.68
C LEU A 255 16.25 -19.21 -11.17
N LEU A 256 15.06 -19.02 -10.60
CA LEU A 256 14.79 -19.23 -9.18
C LEU A 256 14.20 -20.61 -8.88
N ALA A 257 13.57 -21.26 -9.85
CA ALA A 257 12.80 -22.50 -9.66
C ALA A 257 13.62 -23.68 -9.07
N GLY A 258 14.95 -23.67 -9.22
CA GLY A 258 15.82 -24.73 -8.69
C GLY A 258 16.31 -24.49 -7.25
N ASN A 259 16.18 -23.27 -6.74
CA ASN A 259 16.80 -22.84 -5.48
C ASN A 259 15.80 -22.61 -4.34
N TYR A 260 14.52 -22.48 -4.68
CA TYR A 260 13.45 -22.09 -3.76
C TYR A 260 12.30 -23.09 -3.79
N ASP A 261 11.63 -23.26 -2.64
CA ASP A 261 10.39 -24.01 -2.54
C ASP A 261 9.20 -23.16 -3.02
N SER A 262 9.28 -21.83 -2.89
CA SER A 262 8.30 -20.92 -3.49
C SER A 262 8.90 -19.57 -3.86
N VAL A 263 8.38 -18.99 -4.94
CA VAL A 263 8.70 -17.63 -5.41
C VAL A 263 7.43 -16.79 -5.35
N ILE A 264 7.46 -15.70 -4.61
CA ILE A 264 6.34 -14.77 -4.44
C ILE A 264 6.65 -13.47 -5.18
N ILE A 265 5.85 -13.17 -6.20
CA ILE A 265 6.01 -11.98 -7.04
C ILE A 265 5.22 -10.81 -6.43
N CYS A 266 5.96 -9.79 -5.99
CA CYS A 266 5.49 -8.54 -5.39
C CYS A 266 5.99 -7.29 -6.13
N LEU A 267 6.27 -7.41 -7.44
CA LEU A 267 6.93 -6.38 -8.27
C LEU A 267 6.05 -5.18 -8.65
N GLY A 268 4.82 -5.10 -8.13
CA GLY A 268 3.88 -4.04 -8.48
C GLY A 268 3.65 -3.95 -9.99
N ALA A 269 3.83 -2.76 -10.58
CA ALA A 269 3.62 -2.54 -12.01
C ALA A 269 4.63 -3.31 -12.90
N LYS A 270 5.82 -3.63 -12.37
CA LYS A 270 6.86 -4.37 -13.10
C LYS A 270 6.60 -5.88 -13.16
N ALA A 271 5.54 -6.39 -12.53
CA ALA A 271 5.17 -7.79 -12.66
C ALA A 271 4.91 -8.19 -14.13
N CYS A 272 4.37 -7.27 -14.95
CA CYS A 272 4.15 -7.51 -16.38
C CYS A 272 5.43 -7.43 -17.23
N SER A 273 6.54 -6.98 -16.67
CA SER A 273 7.85 -6.95 -17.34
C SER A 273 8.54 -8.32 -17.34
N LEU A 274 8.10 -9.24 -16.47
CA LEU A 274 8.57 -10.62 -16.48
C LEU A 274 8.03 -11.35 -17.73
N PRO A 275 8.89 -11.96 -18.57
CA PRO A 275 8.47 -12.63 -19.80
C PRO A 275 7.37 -13.68 -19.58
N GLU A 276 7.42 -14.39 -18.46
CA GLU A 276 6.49 -15.47 -18.14
C GLU A 276 5.08 -14.97 -17.77
N LEU A 277 4.96 -13.70 -17.38
CA LEU A 277 3.71 -13.04 -16.96
C LEU A 277 3.24 -11.98 -17.96
N ALA A 278 4.07 -11.62 -18.94
CA ALA A 278 3.75 -10.67 -19.99
C ALA A 278 2.42 -11.05 -20.67
N ASN A 279 1.49 -10.10 -20.73
CA ASN A 279 0.14 -10.26 -21.28
C ASN A 279 -0.76 -11.31 -20.59
N LYS A 280 -0.35 -11.88 -19.46
CA LYS A 280 -1.15 -12.87 -18.72
C LYS A 280 -1.87 -12.29 -17.51
N LEU A 281 -1.36 -11.19 -16.95
CA LEU A 281 -1.97 -10.52 -15.80
C LEU A 281 -2.88 -9.37 -16.24
N PRO A 282 -4.12 -9.27 -15.74
CA PRO A 282 -5.05 -8.20 -16.11
C PRO A 282 -4.78 -6.90 -15.34
N LEU A 283 -3.49 -6.55 -15.16
CA LEU A 283 -3.05 -5.32 -14.49
C LEU A 283 -3.07 -4.15 -15.45
N ARG A 284 -3.41 -2.97 -14.95
CA ARG A 284 -3.35 -1.71 -15.68
C ARG A 284 -2.33 -0.80 -15.02
N THR A 285 -1.41 -0.23 -15.77
CA THR A 285 -0.46 0.74 -15.22
C THR A 285 -1.15 2.09 -15.01
N CYS A 286 -0.83 2.74 -13.89
CA CYS A 286 -1.22 4.11 -13.65
C CYS A 286 -0.08 4.85 -12.96
N ARG A 287 0.61 5.70 -13.73
CA ARG A 287 1.61 6.62 -13.20
C ARG A 287 0.89 7.73 -12.43
N GLY A 288 1.41 8.06 -11.26
CA GLY A 288 0.94 9.17 -10.45
C GLY A 288 2.12 10.02 -9.99
N VAL A 289 2.01 11.32 -10.22
CA VAL A 289 2.94 12.34 -9.73
C VAL A 289 2.39 12.92 -8.44
N ILE A 290 3.28 13.10 -7.47
CA ILE A 290 3.03 13.83 -6.22
C ILE A 290 3.95 15.04 -6.15
N ALA A 291 3.47 16.12 -5.57
CA ALA A 291 4.22 17.35 -5.38
C ALA A 291 4.46 17.59 -3.88
N GLU A 292 5.71 17.87 -3.52
CA GLU A 292 6.11 18.20 -2.16
C GLU A 292 6.18 19.71 -2.02
N PHE A 293 5.56 20.23 -0.97
CA PHE A 293 5.54 21.63 -0.62
C PHE A 293 6.09 21.83 0.79
N GLN A 294 6.74 22.96 0.99
CA GLN A 294 7.28 23.36 2.28
C GLN A 294 6.75 24.75 2.67
N LEU A 295 6.38 24.90 3.93
CA LEU A 295 6.01 26.20 4.46
C LEU A 295 7.27 27.06 4.65
N PRO A 296 7.34 28.29 4.09
CA PRO A 296 8.52 29.14 4.18
C PRO A 296 8.94 29.34 5.63
N SER A 297 10.26 29.25 5.92
CA SER A 297 10.82 29.39 7.27
C SER A 297 10.48 30.72 7.94
N THR A 298 10.25 31.76 7.13
CA THR A 298 9.84 33.10 7.55
C THR A 298 8.38 33.19 8.00
N THR A 299 7.56 32.18 7.71
CA THR A 299 6.16 32.14 8.15
C THR A 299 6.09 31.74 9.62
N VAL A 300 5.47 32.61 10.43
CA VAL A 300 5.29 32.42 11.88
C VAL A 300 4.25 31.34 12.19
N GLU A 301 3.13 31.33 11.46
CA GLU A 301 2.06 30.33 11.65
C GLU A 301 2.44 29.01 10.99
N GLU A 302 2.64 27.97 11.79
CA GLU A 302 2.88 26.61 11.30
C GLU A 302 1.59 25.82 11.15
N TYR A 303 1.64 24.72 10.38
CA TYR A 303 0.55 23.75 10.41
C TYR A 303 0.52 23.06 11.76
N ASP A 304 -0.64 23.03 12.42
CA ASP A 304 -0.73 22.49 13.77
C ASP A 304 -0.36 20.99 13.79
N SER A 305 0.52 20.67 14.74
CA SER A 305 1.00 19.32 15.01
C SER A 305 -0.08 18.34 15.49
N GLN A 306 -1.32 18.79 15.72
CA GLN A 306 -2.46 17.92 15.98
C GLN A 306 -3.48 17.90 14.83
N SER A 307 -3.34 18.78 13.84
CA SER A 307 -4.24 18.82 12.68
C SER A 307 -4.10 17.58 11.80
N ALA A 308 -5.25 17.14 11.27
CA ALA A 308 -5.42 15.95 10.46
C ALA A 308 -5.01 16.13 8.99
N SER A 309 -4.57 15.06 8.32
CA SER A 309 -4.37 15.12 6.85
C SER A 309 -5.70 15.27 6.11
N ILE A 310 -5.67 15.80 4.88
CA ILE A 310 -6.88 16.09 4.09
C ILE A 310 -6.98 15.11 2.91
N LEU A 311 -8.15 14.49 2.74
CA LEU A 311 -8.47 13.61 1.63
C LEU A 311 -9.57 14.22 0.77
N SER A 312 -9.21 14.91 -0.32
CA SER A 312 -10.16 15.47 -1.31
C SER A 312 -9.83 14.93 -2.73
N ASP A 313 -10.11 15.69 -3.78
CA ASP A 313 -9.75 15.34 -5.17
C ASP A 313 -8.23 15.38 -5.39
N ALA A 314 -7.52 16.23 -4.64
CA ALA A 314 -6.09 16.13 -4.40
C ALA A 314 -5.87 16.00 -2.89
N TRP A 315 -5.36 14.86 -2.45
CA TRP A 315 -5.06 14.65 -1.04
C TRP A 315 -3.86 15.52 -0.60
N LEU A 316 -3.88 15.95 0.66
CA LEU A 316 -2.80 16.68 1.33
C LEU A 316 -2.34 15.84 2.53
N ALA A 317 -1.17 15.22 2.40
CA ALA A 317 -0.55 14.42 3.44
C ALA A 317 0.50 15.26 4.17
N PHE A 318 0.14 15.80 5.34
CA PHE A 318 1.05 16.61 6.16
C PHE A 318 2.04 15.71 6.89
N GLN A 319 3.33 15.91 6.63
CA GLN A 319 4.45 15.16 7.18
C GLN A 319 5.22 16.00 8.21
N GLY A 320 4.49 16.75 9.04
CA GLY A 320 5.03 17.70 10.01
C GLY A 320 4.40 19.10 9.86
N PRO A 321 4.83 20.08 10.67
CA PRO A 321 4.26 21.43 10.69
C PRO A 321 4.56 22.25 9.43
N ARG A 322 5.60 21.86 8.70
CA ARG A 322 6.14 22.63 7.56
C ARG A 322 6.26 21.83 6.28
N THR A 323 5.88 20.55 6.26
CA THR A 323 6.06 19.70 5.08
C THR A 323 4.74 19.04 4.72
N VAL A 324 4.35 19.12 3.44
CA VAL A 324 3.14 18.48 2.93
C VAL A 324 3.40 17.88 1.56
N SER A 325 2.89 16.68 1.33
CA SER A 325 2.79 16.10 -0.01
C SER A 325 1.37 16.25 -0.53
N ILE A 326 1.22 16.70 -1.76
CA ILE A 326 -0.05 16.82 -2.47
C ILE A 326 -0.07 15.76 -3.56
N GLY A 327 -1.18 15.06 -3.70
CA GLY A 327 -1.30 14.14 -4.81
C GLY A 327 -2.69 13.58 -5.07
N SER A 328 -2.83 12.69 -6.04
CA SER A 328 -1.84 12.41 -7.09
C SER A 328 -2.48 12.66 -8.44
N THR A 329 -1.67 12.95 -9.46
CA THR A 329 -2.13 12.86 -10.85
C THR A 329 -2.46 11.40 -11.22
N TRP A 330 -3.12 11.21 -12.37
CA TRP A 330 -3.55 9.89 -12.85
C TRP A 330 -3.31 9.75 -14.36
N GLN A 331 -2.14 9.22 -14.72
CA GLN A 331 -1.82 8.88 -16.10
C GLN A 331 -1.97 7.37 -16.32
N TRP A 332 -3.10 6.97 -16.91
CA TRP A 332 -3.41 5.58 -17.21
C TRP A 332 -2.62 5.07 -18.42
N ILE A 333 -2.27 3.78 -18.39
CA ILE A 333 -1.56 3.08 -19.48
C ILE A 333 -0.22 3.79 -19.79
N SER A 334 0.39 4.38 -18.76
CA SER A 334 1.70 5.01 -18.89
C SER A 334 2.77 3.92 -19.05
N GLU A 335 3.65 4.12 -20.03
CA GLU A 335 4.86 3.30 -20.25
C GLU A 335 6.08 3.89 -19.51
N ASN A 336 5.95 5.10 -18.94
CA ASN A 336 7.04 5.76 -18.22
C ASN A 336 7.17 5.21 -16.79
N ASP A 337 8.19 4.36 -16.59
CA ASP A 337 8.53 3.73 -15.32
C ASP A 337 9.60 4.42 -14.49
N SER A 338 10.07 5.58 -14.94
CA SER A 338 11.03 6.37 -14.20
C SER A 338 10.43 6.94 -12.92
N SER A 339 11.15 6.87 -11.80
CA SER A 339 10.80 7.60 -10.59
C SER A 339 11.13 9.10 -10.68
N THR A 340 11.94 9.49 -11.67
CA THR A 340 12.25 10.89 -11.95
C THR A 340 11.09 11.58 -12.66
N VAL A 341 10.95 12.87 -12.36
CA VAL A 341 9.94 13.76 -12.92
C VAL A 341 10.69 14.92 -13.55
N SER A 342 10.42 15.23 -14.82
CA SER A 342 11.03 16.39 -15.49
C SER A 342 10.44 17.69 -14.96
N ASP A 343 11.05 18.83 -15.29
CA ASP A 343 10.52 20.13 -14.90
C ASP A 343 9.14 20.38 -15.54
N GLU A 344 8.94 19.97 -16.79
CA GLU A 344 7.65 20.08 -17.51
C GLU A 344 6.57 19.18 -16.89
N GLU A 345 6.91 17.94 -16.53
CA GLU A 345 5.98 17.03 -15.85
C GLU A 345 5.64 17.56 -14.45
N SER A 346 6.62 18.16 -13.75
CA SER A 346 6.42 18.80 -12.45
C SER A 346 5.46 19.98 -12.54
N LEU A 347 5.66 20.88 -13.51
CA LEU A 347 4.79 22.03 -13.76
C LEU A 347 3.36 21.56 -14.07
N THR A 348 3.21 20.61 -14.98
CA THR A 348 1.89 20.03 -15.34
C THR A 348 1.19 19.45 -14.12
N ALA A 349 1.92 18.72 -13.27
CA ALA A 349 1.37 18.15 -12.05
C ALA A 349 0.93 19.23 -11.04
N ILE A 350 1.69 20.31 -10.88
CA ILE A 350 1.33 21.43 -10.01
C ILE A 350 0.08 22.15 -10.53
N GLU A 351 0.01 22.43 -11.83
CA GLU A 351 -1.15 23.06 -12.49
C GLU A 351 -2.42 22.23 -12.29
N GLU A 352 -2.32 20.90 -12.27
CA GLU A 352 -3.44 20.00 -12.00
C GLU A 352 -3.81 19.94 -10.51
N LEU A 353 -2.81 19.80 -9.63
CA LEU A 353 -3.02 19.45 -8.21
C LEU A 353 -3.29 20.67 -7.34
N LEU A 354 -2.58 21.78 -7.57
CA LEU A 354 -2.65 22.94 -6.68
C LEU A 354 -4.05 23.56 -6.63
N PRO A 355 -4.80 23.74 -7.75
CA PRO A 355 -6.17 24.25 -7.70
C PRO A 355 -7.12 23.33 -6.91
N LYS A 356 -6.94 22.01 -7.01
CA LYS A 356 -7.76 21.02 -6.28
C LYS A 356 -7.46 21.08 -4.77
N ALA A 357 -6.19 21.21 -4.41
CA ALA A 357 -5.77 21.31 -3.02
C ALA A 357 -6.20 22.65 -2.40
N SER A 358 -6.01 23.77 -3.10
CA SER A 358 -6.39 25.11 -2.61
C SER A 358 -7.90 25.29 -2.51
N GLY A 359 -8.70 24.56 -3.30
CA GLY A 359 -10.15 24.54 -3.18
C GLY A 359 -10.67 24.03 -1.83
N VAL A 360 -9.90 23.22 -1.11
CA VAL A 360 -10.25 22.73 0.24
C VAL A 360 -9.35 23.28 1.34
N TYR A 361 -8.14 23.74 1.01
CA TYR A 361 -7.22 24.34 1.97
C TYR A 361 -6.46 25.52 1.32
N PRO A 362 -7.07 26.72 1.22
CA PRO A 362 -6.52 27.86 0.48
C PRO A 362 -5.13 28.31 0.92
N ARG A 363 -4.78 28.06 2.19
CA ARG A 363 -3.47 28.40 2.75
C ARG A 363 -2.32 27.69 2.05
N ILE A 364 -2.56 26.56 1.37
CA ILE A 364 -1.53 25.84 0.62
C ILE A 364 -0.86 26.68 -0.48
N SER A 365 -1.56 27.68 -1.02
CA SER A 365 -1.01 28.58 -2.04
C SER A 365 0.11 29.49 -1.51
N LYS A 366 0.34 29.52 -0.20
CA LYS A 366 1.46 30.22 0.44
C LYS A 366 2.68 29.33 0.70
N TRP A 367 2.61 28.05 0.33
CA TRP A 367 3.69 27.09 0.53
C TRP A 367 4.53 27.02 -0.74
N ASP A 368 5.83 26.85 -0.56
CA ASP A 368 6.78 26.77 -1.66
C ASP A 368 6.84 25.35 -2.20
N PHE A 369 6.78 25.21 -3.52
CA PHE A 369 7.05 23.94 -4.17
C PHE A 369 8.52 23.55 -3.98
N VAL A 370 8.77 22.33 -3.54
CA VAL A 370 10.12 21.80 -3.34
C VAL A 370 10.53 20.92 -4.51
N ARG A 371 9.71 19.92 -4.83
CA ARG A 371 10.01 18.90 -5.85
C ARG A 371 8.79 18.04 -6.15
N ALA A 372 8.82 17.35 -7.29
CA ALA A 372 7.86 16.30 -7.63
C ALA A 372 8.51 14.91 -7.65
N ARG A 373 7.69 13.88 -7.47
CA ARG A 373 8.09 12.46 -7.59
C ARG A 373 6.99 11.67 -8.26
N ALA A 374 7.36 10.62 -8.98
CA ALA A 374 6.40 9.74 -9.62
C ALA A 374 6.57 8.28 -9.23
N GLY A 375 5.45 7.55 -9.20
CA GLY A 375 5.43 6.10 -9.08
C GLY A 375 4.38 5.49 -10.00
N ILE A 376 4.64 4.29 -10.50
CA ILE A 376 3.63 3.52 -11.24
C ILE A 376 2.91 2.54 -10.32
N ARG A 377 1.59 2.71 -10.25
CA ARG A 377 0.69 1.78 -9.58
C ARG A 377 0.31 0.65 -10.53
N ALA A 378 0.34 -0.59 -10.02
CA ALA A 378 -0.37 -1.70 -10.64
C ALA A 378 -1.83 -1.63 -10.21
N MET A 379 -2.70 -1.13 -11.08
CA MET A 379 -4.13 -1.08 -10.84
C MET A 379 -4.74 -2.44 -11.18
N PRO A 380 -5.58 -3.03 -10.32
CA PRO A 380 -6.22 -4.29 -10.62
C PRO A 380 -7.30 -4.12 -11.70
N PRO A 381 -7.80 -5.23 -12.28
CA PRO A 381 -8.92 -5.16 -13.21
C PRO A 381 -10.15 -4.55 -12.54
N LEU A 382 -11.02 -3.95 -13.35
CA LEU A 382 -12.34 -3.54 -12.88
C LEU A 382 -13.30 -4.71 -13.09
N THR A 383 -13.86 -5.23 -12.00
CA THR A 383 -14.84 -6.32 -12.03
C THR A 383 -16.17 -5.86 -11.45
N THR A 384 -17.21 -6.71 -11.54
CA THR A 384 -18.49 -6.48 -10.85
C THR A 384 -18.35 -6.39 -9.33
N ASN A 385 -17.30 -7.01 -8.77
CA ASN A 385 -16.96 -6.93 -7.34
C ASN A 385 -16.08 -5.71 -7.01
N GLY A 386 -15.81 -4.85 -8.00
CA GLY A 386 -14.92 -3.71 -7.90
C GLY A 386 -13.50 -4.02 -8.37
N SER A 387 -12.58 -3.14 -7.98
CA SER A 387 -11.15 -3.24 -8.29
C SER A 387 -10.41 -3.81 -7.08
N LEU A 388 -10.29 -5.15 -7.04
CA LEU A 388 -9.69 -5.90 -5.94
C LEU A 388 -8.27 -6.35 -6.30
N PRO A 389 -7.34 -6.40 -5.33
CA PRO A 389 -6.00 -6.95 -5.53
C PRO A 389 -5.99 -8.35 -6.14
N LEU A 390 -4.89 -8.69 -6.82
CA LEU A 390 -4.63 -10.02 -7.35
C LEU A 390 -3.74 -10.80 -6.37
N LEU A 391 -4.28 -11.90 -5.86
CA LEU A 391 -3.59 -12.81 -4.95
C LEU A 391 -3.85 -14.25 -5.41
N GLY A 392 -2.80 -15.05 -5.62
CA GLY A 392 -3.01 -16.46 -5.98
C GLY A 392 -1.77 -17.19 -6.49
N CYS A 393 -1.91 -18.50 -6.65
CA CYS A 393 -0.91 -19.37 -7.26
C CYS A 393 -0.91 -19.16 -8.78
N LEU A 394 0.28 -19.17 -9.37
CA LEU A 394 0.52 -18.95 -10.80
C LEU A 394 0.94 -20.23 -11.55
N ASP A 395 1.06 -21.37 -10.88
CA ASP A 395 1.60 -22.60 -11.49
C ASP A 395 0.85 -23.01 -12.75
N ASP A 396 -0.50 -22.97 -12.72
CA ASP A 396 -1.33 -23.28 -13.89
C ASP A 396 -1.14 -22.27 -15.03
N LEU A 397 -0.90 -20.99 -14.70
CA LEU A 397 -0.66 -19.91 -15.65
C LEU A 397 0.73 -20.00 -16.30
N LEU A 398 1.68 -20.54 -15.57
CA LEU A 398 3.07 -20.75 -16.00
C LEU A 398 3.24 -22.08 -16.75
N GLY A 399 2.29 -23.01 -16.62
CA GLY A 399 2.26 -24.27 -17.38
C GLY A 399 3.36 -25.27 -17.01
N ASN A 400 4.18 -24.96 -16.00
CA ASN A 400 5.35 -25.76 -15.62
C ASN A 400 5.10 -26.49 -14.31
N LYS A 401 5.15 -27.83 -14.35
CA LYS A 401 5.28 -28.65 -13.15
C LYS A 401 6.71 -28.56 -12.64
N SER A 402 6.96 -27.63 -11.74
CA SER A 402 8.24 -27.49 -11.05
C SER A 402 8.09 -27.87 -9.57
N ASN A 403 9.19 -28.19 -8.90
CA ASN A 403 9.17 -28.40 -7.45
C ASN A 403 9.08 -27.07 -6.66
N CYS A 404 8.99 -25.94 -7.37
CA CYS A 404 8.80 -24.60 -6.85
C CYS A 404 7.39 -24.09 -7.20
N THR A 405 6.68 -23.55 -6.22
CA THR A 405 5.38 -22.91 -6.43
C THR A 405 5.53 -21.42 -6.64
N PHE A 406 4.83 -20.87 -7.63
CA PHE A 406 4.84 -19.44 -7.92
C PHE A 406 3.58 -18.78 -7.42
N TRP A 407 3.72 -17.64 -6.74
CA TRP A 407 2.61 -16.87 -6.17
C TRP A 407 2.66 -15.43 -6.65
N LEU A 408 1.50 -14.79 -6.79
CA LEU A 408 1.37 -13.36 -7.04
C LEU A 408 0.75 -12.66 -5.83
N VAL A 409 1.36 -11.54 -5.44
CA VAL A 409 0.74 -10.53 -4.58
C VAL A 409 0.89 -9.17 -5.27
N GLY A 410 -0.15 -8.73 -5.97
CA GLY A 410 -0.09 -7.54 -6.82
C GLY A 410 -1.44 -6.87 -7.02
N GLY A 411 -1.46 -5.85 -7.88
CA GLY A 411 -2.70 -5.13 -8.18
C GLY A 411 -3.27 -4.35 -6.99
N LEU A 412 -2.44 -3.89 -6.05
CA LEU A 412 -2.90 -3.11 -4.88
C LEU A 412 -3.45 -1.72 -5.27
N GLY A 413 -3.07 -1.22 -6.44
CA GLY A 413 -3.50 0.09 -6.92
C GLY A 413 -2.99 1.23 -6.04
N ALA A 414 -3.91 1.96 -5.40
CA ALA A 414 -3.62 3.14 -4.59
C ALA A 414 -4.10 2.99 -3.14
N ARG A 415 -4.27 1.75 -2.65
CA ARG A 415 -4.80 1.45 -1.31
C ARG A 415 -4.06 0.32 -0.65
#